data_AF-A0A1F8UP91-F1
#
_entry.id   AF-A0A1F8UP91-F1
#
_cell.length_a   1.000
_cell.length_b   1.000
_cell.length_c   1.000
_cell.angle_alpha   90.00
_cell.angle_beta   90.00
_cell.angle_gamma   90.00
#
_symmetry.space_group_name_H-M   'P 1'
#
loop_
_entity.id
_entity.type
_entity.pdbx_description
1 polymer ?
#
loop_
_entity_poly.entity_id
_entity_poly.type
_entity_poly.pdbx_seq_one_letter_code
_entity_poly.pdbx_strand_id
1 'polypeptide(L)'
;MNFGLREDDTKFITEKIAQFEEIKKAVIFGSRAKGNYKQGSDIDIAIFGDSISFGTVARLHTILEEESPMPYLFDIVNYETISNKDLKEHIDRVGKVVFER
;
A
#
# COMPACT_ATOMS: atom_id res chain seq x y z
N MET A 1 -9.72 6.05 9.61
CA MET A 1 -10.09 6.06 8.16
C MET A 1 -10.61 4.68 7.82
N ASN A 2 -11.70 4.54 7.04
CA ASN A 2 -12.24 3.22 6.71
C ASN A 2 -11.91 2.88 5.24
N PHE A 3 -11.14 1.81 5.03
CA PHE A 3 -10.76 1.27 3.72
C PHE A 3 -11.60 0.04 3.33
N GLY A 4 -12.66 -0.25 4.09
CA GLY A 4 -13.35 -1.54 4.01
C GLY A 4 -12.49 -2.70 4.48
N LEU A 5 -11.56 -2.42 5.40
CA LEU A 5 -10.67 -3.37 6.04
C LEU A 5 -10.99 -3.38 7.53
N ARG A 6 -10.75 -4.51 8.21
CA ARG A 6 -10.81 -4.53 9.67
C ARG A 6 -9.68 -3.68 10.22
N GLU A 7 -9.84 -3.20 11.46
CA GLU A 7 -8.79 -2.45 12.13
C GLU A 7 -7.52 -3.28 12.26
N ASP A 8 -7.65 -4.57 12.59
CA ASP A 8 -6.52 -5.51 12.67
C ASP A 8 -5.81 -5.71 11.32
N ASP A 9 -6.55 -5.73 10.21
CA ASP A 9 -5.97 -5.85 8.86
C ASP A 9 -5.14 -4.60 8.54
N THR A 10 -5.70 -3.41 8.81
CA THR A 10 -4.99 -2.13 8.60
C THR A 10 -3.76 -2.05 9.50
N LYS A 11 -3.89 -2.46 10.75
CA LYS A 11 -2.78 -2.50 11.71
C LYS A 11 -1.67 -3.44 11.24
N PHE A 12 -2.01 -4.67 10.83
CA PHE A 12 -1.05 -5.62 10.29
C PHE A 12 -0.29 -5.04 9.10
N ILE A 13 -0.99 -4.43 8.13
CA ILE A 13 -0.36 -3.78 6.97
C ILE A 13 0.65 -2.72 7.44
N THR A 14 0.25 -1.83 8.35
CA THR A 14 1.14 -0.77 8.85
C THR A 14 2.34 -1.31 9.62
N GLU A 15 2.16 -2.37 10.42
CA GLU A 15 3.23 -3.02 11.16
C GLU A 15 4.25 -3.67 10.23
N LYS A 16 3.80 -4.33 9.15
CA LYS A 16 4.70 -4.94 8.17
C LYS A 16 5.46 -3.90 7.36
N ILE A 17 4.81 -2.81 6.94
CA ILE A 17 5.46 -1.69 6.27
C ILE A 17 6.54 -1.07 7.19
N ALA A 18 6.23 -0.90 8.48
CA ALA A 18 7.14 -0.30 9.44
C ALA A 18 8.46 -1.08 9.64
N GLN A 19 8.52 -2.37 9.26
CA GLN A 19 9.74 -3.19 9.34
C GLN A 19 10.79 -2.81 8.30
N PHE A 20 10.42 -2.05 7.27
CA PHE A 20 11.30 -1.60 6.20
C PHE A 20 11.71 -0.15 6.47
N GLU A 21 12.94 0.04 6.93
CA GLU A 21 13.49 1.36 7.29
C GLU A 21 13.59 2.33 6.10
N GLU A 22 13.71 1.79 4.89
CA GLU A 22 13.73 2.53 3.63
C GLU A 22 12.35 3.11 3.27
N ILE A 23 11.25 2.55 3.79
CA ILE A 23 9.90 3.08 3.56
C ILE A 23 9.64 4.20 4.58
N LYS A 24 9.49 5.42 4.08
CA LYS A 24 9.22 6.61 4.91
C LYS A 24 7.74 6.91 5.02
N LYS A 25 6.97 6.56 3.99
CA LYS A 25 5.53 6.78 3.95
C LYS A 25 4.87 5.71 3.09
N ALA A 26 3.64 5.36 3.45
CA ALA A 26 2.79 4.54 2.61
C ALA A 26 1.37 5.10 2.57
N VAL A 27 0.75 5.02 1.41
CA VAL A 27 -0.63 5.43 1.18
C VAL A 27 -1.41 4.29 0.55
N ILE A 28 -2.63 4.07 1.02
CA ILE A 28 -3.62 3.25 0.30
C ILE A 28 -4.28 4.17 -0.73
N PHE A 29 -4.33 3.75 -1.98
CA PHE A 29 -4.99 4.48 -3.07
C PHE A 29 -6.08 3.63 -3.72
N GLY A 30 -6.54 4.03 -4.91
CA GLY A 30 -7.48 3.23 -5.69
C GLY A 30 -8.89 3.14 -5.11
N SER A 31 -9.54 1.99 -5.33
CA SER A 31 -10.98 1.81 -5.06
C SER A 31 -11.32 1.94 -3.57
N ARG A 32 -10.45 1.41 -2.71
CA ARG A 32 -10.60 1.44 -1.24
C ARG A 32 -10.40 2.84 -0.68
N ALA A 33 -9.43 3.59 -1.19
CA ALA A 33 -9.25 4.98 -0.77
C ALA A 33 -10.44 5.87 -1.16
N LYS A 34 -11.04 5.62 -2.33
CA LYS A 34 -12.24 6.34 -2.81
C LYS A 34 -13.55 5.90 -2.17
N GLY A 35 -13.59 4.75 -1.49
CA GLY A 35 -14.81 4.20 -0.89
C GLY A 35 -15.74 3.48 -1.86
N ASN A 36 -15.30 3.22 -3.09
CA ASN A 36 -16.08 2.54 -4.15
C ASN A 36 -15.63 1.08 -4.36
N TYR A 37 -15.07 0.44 -3.33
CA TYR A 37 -14.55 -0.92 -3.38
C TYR A 37 -15.69 -1.96 -3.33
N LYS A 38 -15.43 -3.14 -3.87
CA LYS A 38 -16.29 -4.32 -3.73
C LYS A 38 -15.71 -5.27 -2.68
N GLN A 39 -16.50 -6.23 -2.22
CA GLN A 39 -15.99 -7.31 -1.39
C GLN A 39 -14.95 -8.10 -2.21
N GLY A 40 -13.71 -8.15 -1.70
CA GLY A 40 -12.58 -8.77 -2.39
C GLY A 40 -11.80 -7.87 -3.35
N SER A 41 -12.08 -6.57 -3.41
CA SER A 41 -11.21 -5.65 -4.16
C SER A 41 -9.79 -5.67 -3.61
N ASP A 42 -8.83 -5.57 -4.53
CA ASP A 42 -7.40 -5.47 -4.25
C ASP A 42 -7.10 -4.28 -3.33
N ILE A 43 -5.95 -4.36 -2.65
CA ILE A 43 -5.44 -3.29 -1.80
C ILE A 43 -4.26 -2.65 -2.52
N ASP A 44 -4.51 -1.50 -3.13
CA ASP A 44 -3.50 -0.70 -3.82
C ASP A 44 -2.70 0.13 -2.80
N ILE A 45 -1.38 -0.10 -2.71
CA ILE A 45 -0.46 0.58 -1.79
C ILE A 45 0.66 1.24 -2.57
N ALA A 46 0.82 2.55 -2.41
CA ALA A 46 2.01 3.25 -2.88
C ALA A 46 2.93 3.52 -1.69
N ILE A 47 4.18 3.08 -1.80
CA ILE A 47 5.23 3.29 -0.81
C ILE A 47 6.21 4.35 -1.32
N PHE A 48 6.73 5.15 -0.39
CA PHE A 48 7.59 6.30 -0.65
C PHE A 48 8.87 6.17 0.18
N GLY A 49 10.00 6.46 -0.45
CA GLY A 49 11.31 6.43 0.19
C GLY A 49 12.47 6.47 -0.79
N ASP A 50 13.56 7.13 -0.39
CA ASP A 50 14.69 7.44 -1.28
C ASP A 50 15.52 6.23 -1.71
N SER A 51 15.36 5.08 -1.06
CA SER A 51 16.20 3.88 -1.26
C SER A 51 15.40 2.59 -1.38
N ILE A 52 14.13 2.69 -1.76
CA ILE A 52 13.28 1.51 -1.96
C ILE A 52 13.76 0.74 -3.19
N SER A 53 14.17 -0.51 -2.95
CA SER A 53 14.62 -1.41 -4.01
C SER A 53 13.47 -2.28 -4.55
N PHE A 54 13.68 -2.93 -5.69
CA PHE A 54 12.74 -3.96 -6.17
C PHE A 54 12.58 -5.10 -5.15
N GLY A 55 13.66 -5.48 -4.46
CA GLY A 55 13.62 -6.50 -3.41
C GLY A 55 12.76 -6.09 -2.20
N THR A 56 12.74 -4.80 -1.85
CA THR A 56 11.87 -4.24 -0.81
C THR A 56 10.40 -4.44 -1.18
N VAL A 57 10.02 -4.03 -2.40
CA VAL A 57 8.65 -4.17 -2.91
C VAL A 57 8.24 -5.64 -2.95
N ALA A 58 9.07 -6.50 -3.55
CA ALA A 58 8.78 -7.93 -3.68
C ALA A 58 8.62 -8.60 -2.31
N ARG A 59 9.49 -8.29 -1.34
CA ARG A 59 9.40 -8.85 0.00
C ARG A 59 8.16 -8.38 0.75
N LEU A 60 7.82 -7.09 0.64
CA LEU A 60 6.59 -6.57 1.24
C LEU A 60 5.35 -7.23 0.62
N HIS A 61 5.34 -7.43 -0.70
CA HIS A 61 4.27 -8.13 -1.41
C HIS A 61 4.09 -9.56 -0.89
N THR A 62 5.17 -10.36 -0.81
CA THR A 62 5.12 -11.72 -0.25
C THR A 62 4.57 -11.75 1.18
N ILE A 63 5.02 -10.83 2.04
CA ILE A 63 4.54 -10.76 3.43
C ILE A 63 3.04 -10.44 3.51
N LEU A 64 2.55 -9.51 2.66
CA LEU A 64 1.16 -9.06 2.73
C LEU A 64 0.18 -10.01 2.04
N GLU A 65 0.59 -10.68 0.96
CA GLU A 65 -0.29 -11.55 0.17
C GLU A 65 -0.15 -13.04 0.52
N GLU A 66 1.07 -13.55 0.72
CA GLU A 66 1.31 -14.99 0.95
C GLU A 66 1.37 -15.35 2.44
N GLU A 67 2.00 -14.52 3.27
CA GLU A 67 2.16 -14.81 4.71
C GLU A 67 0.99 -14.33 5.57
N SER A 68 0.14 -13.47 5.01
CA SER A 68 -1.02 -12.92 5.69
C SER A 68 -2.23 -13.86 5.64
N PRO A 69 -3.06 -13.91 6.69
CA PRO A 69 -4.34 -14.61 6.64
C PRO A 69 -5.43 -13.83 5.86
N MET A 70 -5.11 -12.65 5.31
CA MET A 70 -6.07 -11.79 4.62
C MET A 70 -6.44 -12.37 3.23
N PRO A 71 -7.73 -12.41 2.85
CA PRO A 71 -8.16 -12.92 1.55
C PRO A 71 -8.11 -11.84 0.45
N TYR A 72 -7.07 -10.99 0.45
CA TYR A 72 -6.94 -9.86 -0.47
C TYR A 72 -5.66 -9.98 -1.28
N LEU A 73 -5.71 -9.53 -2.53
CA LEU A 73 -4.52 -9.30 -3.34
C LEU A 73 -3.97 -7.90 -3.06
N PHE A 74 -2.67 -7.71 -3.25
CA PHE A 74 -1.99 -6.45 -3.00
C PHE A 74 -1.28 -5.95 -4.25
N ASP A 75 -1.59 -4.74 -4.69
CA ASP A 75 -0.79 -4.04 -5.70
C ASP A 75 0.12 -3.03 -5.00
N ILE A 76 1.43 -3.29 -5.00
CA ILE A 76 2.41 -2.47 -4.28
C ILE A 76 3.33 -1.79 -5.30
N VAL A 77 3.31 -0.45 -5.28
CA VAL A 77 4.12 0.37 -6.17
C VAL A 77 5.09 1.26 -5.39
N ASN A 78 6.33 1.36 -5.89
CA ASN A 78 7.31 2.34 -5.42
C ASN A 78 7.03 3.67 -6.14
N TYR A 79 6.58 4.68 -5.41
CA TYR A 79 6.15 5.95 -5.99
C TYR A 79 7.25 6.65 -6.77
N GLU A 80 8.48 6.63 -6.26
CA GLU A 80 9.62 7.32 -6.86
C GLU A 80 9.96 6.77 -8.25
N THR A 81 9.76 5.48 -8.48
CA THR A 81 10.07 4.81 -9.76
C THR A 81 8.93 4.83 -10.78
N ILE A 82 7.72 5.29 -10.40
CA ILE A 82 6.60 5.40 -11.34
C ILE A 82 6.92 6.45 -12.42
N SER A 83 6.96 6.00 -13.67
CA SER A 83 7.10 6.86 -14.86
C SER A 83 5.76 7.36 -15.41
N ASN A 84 4.66 6.67 -15.09
CA ASN A 84 3.31 7.04 -15.51
C ASN A 84 2.78 8.21 -14.66
N LYS A 85 2.65 9.39 -15.29
CA LYS A 85 2.17 10.61 -14.64
C LYS A 85 0.73 10.50 -14.14
N ASP A 86 -0.16 9.88 -14.93
CA ASP A 86 -1.57 9.74 -14.56
C ASP A 86 -1.73 8.90 -13.29
N LEU A 87 -0.87 7.87 -13.14
CA LEU A 87 -0.83 7.05 -11.93
C LEU A 87 -0.34 7.85 -10.72
N LYS A 88 0.74 8.64 -10.86
CA LYS A 88 1.22 9.53 -9.78
C LYS A 88 0.14 10.52 -9.37
N GLU A 89 -0.45 11.23 -10.32
CA GLU A 89 -1.54 12.18 -10.05
C GLU A 89 -2.75 11.51 -9.39
N HIS A 90 -3.06 10.27 -9.77
CA HIS A 90 -4.11 9.50 -9.12
C HIS A 90 -3.77 9.24 -7.65
N ILE A 91 -2.57 8.71 -7.38
CA ILE A 91 -2.07 8.44 -6.02
C ILE A 91 -2.09 9.72 -5.19
N ASP A 92 -1.60 10.84 -5.73
CA ASP A 92 -1.55 12.12 -5.02
C ASP A 92 -2.93 12.67 -4.69
N ARG A 93 -3.90 12.50 -5.61
CA ARG A 93 -5.25 13.03 -5.46
C ARG A 93 -6.11 12.22 -4.49
N VAL A 94 -6.03 10.88 -4.53
CA VAL A 94 -6.95 10.01 -3.78
C VAL A 94 -6.28 9.20 -2.68
N GLY A 95 -4.95 9.12 -2.66
CA GLY A 95 -4.18 8.37 -1.70
C GLY A 95 -4.44 8.85 -0.27
N LYS A 96 -4.59 7.90 0.64
CA LYS A 96 -4.76 8.16 2.06
C LYS A 96 -3.59 7.55 2.81
N VAL A 97 -2.91 8.38 3.59
CA VAL A 97 -1.75 7.97 4.39
C VAL A 97 -2.19 6.90 5.40
N VAL A 98 -1.48 5.78 5.40
CA VAL A 98 -1.64 4.71 6.39
C VAL A 98 -0.41 4.53 7.26
N PHE A 99 0.75 4.97 6.78
CA PHE A 99 2.00 4.93 7.51
C PHE A 99 2.85 6.14 7.13
N GLU A 100 3.51 6.75 8.12
CA GLU A 100 4.48 7.83 7.95
C GLU A 100 5.42 7.81 9.17
N ARG A 101 6.70 8.10 8.96
CA ARG A 101 7.73 8.15 10.01
C ARG A 101 8.59 9.40 9.91
#